data_AF-A0A396BU11-F1
#
_entry.id   AF-A0A396BU11-F1
#
_cell.length_a   1.000
_cell.length_b   1.000
_cell.length_c   1.000
_cell.angle_alpha   90.00
_cell.angle_beta   90.00
_cell.angle_gamma   90.00
#
_symmetry.space_group_name_H-M   'P 1'
#
loop_
_entity.id
_entity.type
_entity.pdbx_description
1 polymer ?
#
loop_
_entity_poly.entity_id
_entity_poly.type
_entity_poly.pdbx_seq_one_letter_code
_entity_poly.pdbx_strand_id
1 'polypeptide(L)'
;MKNEKTPEQSLTSQEEDFCNLYVQGGVKFAGKHCQCYKEVFFTDDSTTSIASRKFLSQPHIQARVRELMEETQTDMETQAVKLQVAETLKAVMEETATGSFQDKWGIDLSPAPLRAVAVNAAKALMDLYPIKHSQETKLRIEGEGGVVFNVIVPPETPRSEDET
;
A
#
# COMPACT_ATOMS: atom_id res chain seq x y z
N MET A 1 6.27 44.22 -9.39
CA MET A 1 6.83 42.89 -9.73
C MET A 1 5.67 42.00 -10.10
N LYS A 2 5.56 41.61 -11.37
CA LYS A 2 4.48 40.76 -11.86
C LYS A 2 4.84 39.31 -11.50
N ASN A 3 4.10 38.70 -10.58
CA ASN A 3 4.14 37.25 -10.39
C ASN A 3 3.38 36.62 -11.56
N GLU A 4 4.09 36.31 -12.63
CA GLU A 4 3.61 35.41 -13.66
C GLU A 4 3.54 34.02 -13.03
N LYS A 5 2.33 33.59 -12.65
CA LYS A 5 2.03 32.17 -12.52
C LYS A 5 2.22 31.56 -13.90
N THR A 6 3.37 30.92 -14.10
CA THR A 6 3.61 30.03 -15.25
C THR A 6 2.44 29.06 -15.34
N PRO A 7 1.86 28.82 -16.54
CA PRO A 7 0.68 27.98 -16.69
C PRO A 7 0.93 26.63 -16.00
N GLU A 8 -0.09 26.09 -15.32
CA GLU A 8 -0.12 24.71 -14.85
C GLU A 8 0.03 23.81 -16.07
N GLN A 9 1.28 23.56 -16.45
CA GLN A 9 1.63 22.70 -17.56
C GLN A 9 1.43 21.29 -17.02
N SER A 10 0.23 20.75 -17.22
CA SER A 10 -0.12 19.39 -16.86
C SER A 10 0.95 18.46 -17.43
N LEU A 11 1.61 17.69 -16.56
CA LEU A 11 2.61 16.72 -16.98
C LEU A 11 1.99 15.79 -18.01
N THR A 12 2.72 15.54 -19.09
CA THR A 12 2.37 14.49 -20.05
C THR A 12 2.49 13.12 -19.37
N SER A 13 1.77 12.12 -19.88
CA SER A 13 1.84 10.75 -19.32
C SER A 13 3.27 10.22 -19.23
N GLN A 14 4.11 10.51 -20.23
CA GLN A 14 5.51 10.09 -20.26
C GLN A 14 6.35 10.81 -19.19
N GLU A 15 6.11 12.11 -18.98
CA GLU A 15 6.81 12.86 -17.94
C GLU A 15 6.45 12.34 -16.54
N GLU A 16 5.19 11.97 -16.33
CA GLU A 16 4.70 11.38 -15.08
C GLU A 16 5.33 9.99 -14.85
N ASP A 17 5.34 9.13 -15.87
CA ASP A 17 5.99 7.81 -15.82
C ASP A 17 7.48 7.92 -15.49
N PHE A 18 8.18 8.90 -16.07
CA PHE A 18 9.59 9.15 -15.73
C PHE A 18 9.75 9.55 -14.27
N CYS A 19 8.93 10.47 -13.75
CA CYS A 19 9.01 10.94 -12.38
C CYS A 19 8.76 9.79 -11.39
N ASN A 20 7.73 8.99 -11.63
CA ASN A 20 7.40 7.81 -10.83
C ASN A 20 8.53 6.79 -10.86
N LEU A 21 9.09 6.47 -12.04
CA LEU A 21 10.18 5.52 -12.16
C LEU A 21 11.48 6.03 -11.49
N TYR A 22 11.74 7.34 -11.56
CA TYR A 22 12.92 7.96 -10.94
C TYR A 22 12.88 7.98 -9.41
N VAL A 23 11.69 8.07 -8.80
CA VAL A 23 11.53 8.07 -7.34
C VAL A 23 11.26 6.66 -6.80
N GLN A 24 10.34 5.93 -7.41
CA GLN A 24 9.79 4.66 -6.91
C GLN A 24 10.29 3.42 -7.68
N GLY A 25 11.09 3.58 -8.74
CA GLY A 25 11.54 2.48 -9.60
C GLY A 25 12.60 1.53 -9.01
N GLY A 26 12.75 1.51 -7.68
CA GLY A 26 13.62 0.60 -6.94
C GLY A 26 15.10 0.65 -7.37
N VAL A 27 15.84 -0.43 -7.10
CA VAL A 27 17.31 -0.49 -7.36
C VAL A 27 17.65 -0.30 -8.83
N LYS A 28 16.75 -0.69 -9.74
CA LYS A 28 16.98 -0.59 -11.18
C LYS A 28 16.92 0.84 -11.66
N PHE A 29 16.00 1.67 -11.20
CA PHE A 29 15.76 2.97 -11.82
C PHE A 29 15.84 4.17 -10.87
N ALA A 30 15.63 3.99 -9.57
CA ALA A 30 15.61 5.09 -8.62
C ALA A 30 16.92 5.90 -8.65
N GLY A 31 16.82 7.22 -8.81
CA GLY A 31 17.97 8.12 -8.92
C GLY A 31 18.78 8.01 -10.22
N LYS A 32 18.44 7.09 -11.13
CA LYS A 32 19.19 6.84 -12.37
C LYS A 32 18.48 7.46 -13.58
N HIS A 33 18.63 8.77 -13.72
CA HIS A 33 17.96 9.54 -14.78
C HIS A 33 18.19 8.99 -16.20
N CYS A 34 19.39 8.47 -16.50
CA CYS A 34 19.66 7.85 -17.80
C CYS A 34 18.78 6.61 -18.04
N GLN A 35 18.69 5.71 -17.05
CA GLN A 35 17.95 4.45 -17.21
C GLN A 35 16.44 4.72 -17.26
N CYS A 36 15.92 5.64 -16.44
CA CYS A 36 14.51 6.03 -16.52
C CYS A 36 14.17 6.65 -17.88
N TYR A 37 15.04 7.51 -18.41
CA TYR A 37 14.79 8.18 -19.68
C TYR A 37 14.80 7.20 -20.85
N LYS A 38 15.70 6.20 -20.82
CA LYS A 38 15.72 5.12 -21.81
C LYS A 38 14.43 4.30 -21.80
N GLU A 39 13.96 3.94 -20.61
CA GLU A 39 12.75 3.12 -20.45
C GLU A 39 11.50 3.84 -20.96
N VAL A 40 11.34 5.12 -20.62
CA VAL A 40 10.12 5.88 -20.94
C VAL A 40 10.10 6.35 -22.40
N PHE A 41 11.23 6.82 -22.92
CA PHE A 41 11.30 7.40 -24.27
C PHE A 41 11.80 6.41 -25.32
N PHE A 42 12.14 5.17 -24.93
CA PHE A 42 12.66 4.12 -25.81
C PHE A 42 13.85 4.58 -26.69
N THR A 43 14.77 5.35 -26.09
CA THR A 43 15.97 5.88 -26.77
C THR A 43 17.22 5.14 -26.31
N ASP A 44 18.07 4.71 -27.24
CA ASP A 44 19.35 4.04 -26.93
C ASP A 44 20.57 4.79 -27.48
N ASP A 45 20.45 6.12 -27.51
CA ASP A 45 21.45 7.00 -28.11
C ASP A 45 22.59 7.36 -27.14
N SER A 46 23.76 7.70 -27.68
CA SER A 46 24.89 8.21 -26.88
C SER A 46 24.58 9.55 -26.20
N THR A 47 23.58 10.28 -26.70
CA THR A 47 23.15 11.59 -26.19
C THR A 47 22.13 11.50 -25.05
N THR A 48 21.62 10.32 -24.71
CA THR A 48 20.60 10.12 -23.66
C THR A 48 21.03 10.69 -22.31
N SER A 49 22.33 10.66 -21.98
CA SER A 49 22.82 11.24 -20.72
C SER A 49 22.64 12.77 -20.65
N ILE A 50 22.77 13.46 -21.78
CA ILE A 50 22.62 14.92 -21.85
C ILE A 50 21.13 15.27 -21.89
N ALA A 51 20.35 14.55 -22.69
CA ALA A 51 18.92 14.73 -22.82
C ALA A 51 18.19 14.50 -21.48
N SER A 52 18.49 13.40 -20.79
CA SER A 52 17.91 13.08 -19.47
C SER A 52 18.24 14.12 -18.40
N ARG A 53 19.48 14.63 -18.39
CA ARG A 53 19.88 15.68 -17.44
C ARG A 53 19.20 17.01 -17.73
N LYS A 54 19.05 17.37 -19.00
CA LYS A 54 18.29 18.55 -19.42
C LYS A 54 16.81 18.40 -19.06
N PHE A 55 16.23 17.22 -19.24
CA PHE A 55 14.86 16.91 -18.88
C PHE A 55 14.63 17.05 -17.36
N LEU A 56 15.50 16.45 -16.54
CA LEU A 56 15.46 16.61 -15.07
C LEU A 56 15.74 18.05 -14.61
N SER A 57 16.34 18.89 -15.45
CA SER A 57 16.55 20.32 -15.12
C SER A 57 15.30 21.19 -15.34
N GLN A 58 14.26 20.64 -15.97
CA GLN A 58 13.03 21.39 -16.21
C GLN A 58 12.28 21.63 -14.89
N PRO A 59 11.76 22.86 -14.65
CA PRO A 59 11.20 23.24 -13.37
C PRO A 59 9.95 22.44 -12.99
N HIS A 60 9.09 22.09 -13.96
CA HIS A 60 7.89 21.29 -13.71
C HIS A 60 8.22 19.84 -13.33
N ILE A 61 9.22 19.24 -13.97
CA ILE A 61 9.73 17.89 -13.64
C ILE A 61 10.35 17.89 -12.24
N GLN A 62 11.17 18.89 -11.91
CA GLN A 62 11.76 18.99 -10.57
C GLN A 62 10.71 19.18 -9.47
N ALA A 63 9.68 19.98 -9.74
CA ALA A 63 8.57 20.17 -8.81
C ALA A 63 7.86 18.83 -8.54
N ARG A 64 7.53 18.07 -9.60
CA ARG A 64 6.87 16.76 -9.47
C ARG A 64 7.75 15.73 -8.76
N VAL A 65 9.03 15.65 -9.09
CA VAL A 65 9.98 14.74 -8.42
C VAL A 65 10.09 15.06 -6.93
N ARG A 66 10.12 16.35 -6.55
CA ARG A 66 10.15 16.77 -5.15
C ARG A 66 8.87 16.36 -4.42
N GLU A 67 7.70 16.61 -5.02
CA GLU A 67 6.41 16.21 -4.47
C GLU A 67 6.36 14.70 -4.22
N LEU A 68 6.73 13.88 -5.21
CA LEU A 68 6.78 12.42 -5.08
C LEU A 68 7.75 11.96 -3.98
N MET A 69 8.88 12.65 -3.78
CA MET A 69 9.80 12.36 -2.68
C MET A 69 9.19 12.69 -1.32
N GLU A 70 8.50 13.83 -1.21
CA GLU A 70 7.80 14.26 0.01
C GLU A 70 6.63 13.31 0.36
N GLU A 71 5.86 12.87 -0.64
CA GLU A 71 4.82 11.85 -0.51
C GLU A 71 5.42 10.53 -0.01
N THR A 72 6.48 10.04 -0.67
CA THR A 72 7.14 8.77 -0.28
C THR A 72 7.68 8.83 1.15
N GLN A 73 8.24 9.98 1.56
CA GLN A 73 8.72 10.19 2.92
C GLN A 73 7.56 10.19 3.92
N THR A 74 6.48 10.90 3.63
CA THR A 74 5.28 10.96 4.48
C THR A 74 4.62 9.59 4.63
N ASP A 75 4.57 8.79 3.56
CA ASP A 75 4.04 7.44 3.58
C ASP A 75 4.88 6.51 4.44
N MET A 76 6.21 6.61 4.34
CA MET A 76 7.14 5.85 5.17
C MET A 76 7.00 6.21 6.65
N GLU A 77 6.91 7.50 6.97
CA GLU A 77 6.69 7.99 8.34
C GLU A 77 5.35 7.50 8.88
N THR A 78 4.28 7.63 8.09
CA THR A 78 2.96 7.14 8.45
C THR A 78 2.97 5.64 8.70
N GLN A 79 3.64 4.86 7.85
CA GLN A 79 3.76 3.41 8.02
C GLN A 79 4.54 3.05 9.29
N ALA A 80 5.63 3.76 9.60
CA ALA A 80 6.40 3.56 10.82
C ALA A 80 5.57 3.85 12.06
N VAL A 81 4.82 4.96 12.08
CA VAL A 81 3.90 5.29 13.18
C VAL A 81 2.82 4.22 13.34
N LYS A 82 2.23 3.73 12.25
CA LYS A 82 1.25 2.63 12.30
C LYS A 82 1.84 1.38 12.95
N LEU A 83 3.08 1.01 12.60
CA LEU A 83 3.78 -0.14 13.19
C LEU A 83 4.03 0.07 14.69
N GLN A 84 4.49 1.26 15.10
CA GLN A 84 4.74 1.58 16.50
C GLN A 84 3.45 1.56 17.34
N VAL A 85 2.36 2.13 16.82
CA VAL A 85 1.04 2.09 17.47
C VAL A 85 0.56 0.64 17.57
N ALA A 86 0.78 -0.17 16.53
CA ALA A 86 0.37 -1.56 16.55
C ALA A 86 1.12 -2.40 17.60
N GLU A 87 2.43 -2.19 17.74
CA GLU A 87 3.22 -2.83 18.80
C GLU A 87 2.71 -2.44 20.19
N THR A 88 2.42 -1.16 20.40
CA THR A 88 1.86 -0.66 21.66
C THR A 88 0.51 -1.29 21.97
N LEU A 89 -0.39 -1.37 20.98
CA LEU A 89 -1.70 -2.00 21.15
C LEU A 89 -1.57 -3.50 21.44
N LYS A 90 -0.63 -4.20 20.81
CA LYS A 90 -0.34 -5.62 21.13
C LYS A 90 0.14 -5.78 22.58
N ALA A 91 1.03 -4.91 23.06
CA ALA A 91 1.50 -4.95 24.44
C ALA A 91 0.36 -4.70 25.44
N VAL A 92 -0.50 -3.71 25.18
CA VAL A 92 -1.69 -3.42 26.00
C VAL A 92 -2.64 -4.62 26.01
N MET A 93 -2.87 -5.25 24.87
CA MET A 93 -3.71 -6.46 24.79
C MET A 93 -3.15 -7.59 25.65
N GLU A 94 -1.85 -7.87 25.59
CA GLU A 94 -1.22 -8.94 26.37
C GLU A 94 -1.32 -8.67 27.88
N GLU A 95 -0.99 -7.45 28.31
CA GLU A 95 -1.03 -7.05 29.72
C GLU A 95 -2.46 -7.11 30.27
N THR A 96 -3.42 -6.56 29.53
CA THR A 96 -4.82 -6.50 29.97
C THR A 96 -5.58 -7.81 29.77
N ALA A 97 -5.01 -8.79 29.05
CA ALA A 97 -5.54 -10.14 28.91
C ALA A 97 -5.21 -11.06 30.09
N THR A 98 -4.15 -10.78 30.86
CA THR A 98 -3.75 -11.59 32.01
C THR A 98 -3.77 -10.84 33.34
N GLY A 99 -3.75 -9.50 33.32
CA GLY A 99 -3.77 -8.66 34.50
C GLY A 99 -4.95 -8.89 35.44
N SER A 100 -4.67 -8.78 36.74
CA SER A 100 -5.62 -8.72 37.85
C SER A 100 -5.19 -7.59 38.81
N PHE A 101 -6.17 -6.91 39.39
CA PHE A 101 -5.92 -5.80 40.32
C PHE A 101 -6.61 -6.06 41.65
N GLN A 102 -6.02 -5.54 42.71
CA GLN A 102 -6.58 -5.57 44.05
C GLN A 102 -6.87 -4.14 44.52
N ASP A 103 -7.99 -3.99 45.23
CA ASP A 103 -8.29 -2.75 45.93
C ASP A 103 -7.35 -2.57 47.14
N LYS A 104 -7.30 -1.37 47.73
CA LYS A 104 -6.46 -1.04 48.91
C LYS A 104 -6.74 -1.90 50.15
N TRP A 105 -7.83 -2.66 50.15
CA TRP A 105 -8.20 -3.62 51.19
C TRP A 105 -7.89 -5.09 50.81
N GLY A 106 -7.19 -5.34 49.70
CA GLY A 106 -6.78 -6.68 49.24
C GLY A 106 -7.87 -7.49 48.55
N ILE A 107 -8.96 -6.86 48.13
CA ILE A 107 -10.06 -7.52 47.43
C ILE A 107 -9.76 -7.52 45.92
N ASP A 108 -9.79 -8.70 45.29
CA ASP A 108 -9.62 -8.83 43.84
C ASP A 108 -10.77 -8.13 43.10
N LEU A 109 -10.40 -7.22 42.21
CA LEU A 109 -11.32 -6.53 41.32
C LEU A 109 -11.67 -7.42 40.13
N SER A 110 -12.90 -7.28 39.62
CA SER A 110 -13.33 -7.99 38.42
C SER A 110 -12.39 -7.70 37.25
N PRO A 111 -11.93 -8.71 36.49
CA PRO A 111 -11.07 -8.51 35.33
C PRO A 111 -11.84 -7.99 34.09
N ALA A 112 -13.18 -7.93 34.14
CA ALA A 112 -14.01 -7.54 33.01
C ALA A 112 -13.63 -6.16 32.38
N PRO A 113 -13.29 -5.11 33.16
CA PRO A 113 -12.83 -3.85 32.60
C PRO A 113 -11.54 -3.97 31.79
N LEU A 114 -10.58 -4.79 32.25
CA LEU A 114 -9.33 -5.01 31.51
C LEU A 114 -9.57 -5.80 30.22
N ARG A 115 -10.42 -6.82 30.26
CA ARG A 115 -10.78 -7.58 29.06
C ARG A 115 -11.51 -6.70 28.03
N ALA A 116 -12.31 -5.73 28.48
CA ALA A 116 -12.92 -4.75 27.58
C ALA A 116 -11.86 -3.85 26.90
N VAL A 117 -10.82 -3.43 27.62
CA VAL A 117 -9.69 -2.69 27.03
C VAL A 117 -8.96 -3.53 25.99
N ALA A 118 -8.71 -4.81 26.26
CA ALA A 118 -8.10 -5.73 25.30
C ALA A 118 -8.91 -5.84 24.00
N VAL A 119 -10.24 -5.97 24.10
CA VAL A 119 -11.14 -6.03 22.92
C VAL A 119 -11.14 -4.71 22.14
N ASN A 120 -11.11 -3.57 22.81
CA ASN A 120 -11.03 -2.26 22.16
C ASN A 120 -9.70 -2.05 21.44
N ALA A 121 -8.59 -2.48 22.04
CA ALA A 121 -7.27 -2.45 21.40
C ALA A 121 -7.23 -3.37 20.17
N ALA A 122 -7.82 -4.57 20.26
CA ALA A 122 -7.96 -5.48 19.13
C ALA A 122 -8.76 -4.85 17.98
N LYS A 123 -9.86 -4.16 18.31
CA LYS A 123 -10.67 -3.44 17.32
C LYS A 123 -9.88 -2.31 16.65
N ALA A 124 -9.13 -1.51 17.41
CA ALA A 124 -8.28 -0.46 16.85
C ALA A 124 -7.18 -1.03 15.91
N LEU A 125 -6.63 -2.20 16.22
CA LEU A 125 -5.72 -2.92 15.31
C LEU A 125 -6.40 -3.37 14.03
N MET A 126 -7.64 -3.86 14.09
CA MET A 126 -8.43 -4.23 12.91
C MET A 126 -8.74 -3.02 12.03
N ASP A 127 -9.02 -1.87 12.63
CA ASP A 127 -9.27 -0.63 11.88
C ASP A 127 -7.98 -0.10 11.21
N LEU A 128 -6.83 -0.25 11.88
CA LEU A 128 -5.51 0.15 11.37
C LEU A 128 -5.00 -0.78 10.26
N TYR A 129 -5.26 -2.08 10.39
CA TYR A 129 -4.89 -3.14 9.46
C TYR A 129 -6.12 -3.98 9.13
N PRO A 130 -7.02 -3.49 8.26
CA PRO A 130 -8.22 -4.22 7.89
C PRO A 130 -7.84 -5.56 7.29
N ILE A 131 -8.27 -6.63 7.97
CA ILE A 131 -8.09 -8.00 7.49
C ILE A 131 -9.00 -8.13 6.26
N LYS A 132 -8.41 -7.97 5.07
CA LYS A 132 -9.06 -8.30 3.81
C LYS A 132 -9.32 -9.80 3.82
N HIS A 133 -10.52 -10.18 4.23
CA HIS A 133 -11.02 -11.50 3.92
C HIS A 133 -11.17 -11.53 2.41
N SER A 134 -10.38 -12.37 1.73
CA SER A 134 -10.64 -12.73 0.34
C SER A 134 -12.00 -13.42 0.33
N GLN A 135 -13.07 -12.63 0.23
CA GLN A 135 -14.35 -13.17 -0.15
C GLN A 135 -14.15 -13.72 -1.55
N GLU A 136 -14.38 -15.03 -1.69
CA GLU A 136 -14.39 -15.72 -2.96
C GLU A 136 -15.09 -14.86 -4.01
N THR A 137 -14.48 -14.78 -5.18
CA THR A 137 -14.91 -14.03 -6.35
C THR A 137 -16.38 -14.33 -6.65
N LYS A 138 -17.29 -13.55 -6.07
CA LYS A 138 -18.69 -13.53 -6.45
C LYS A 138 -18.73 -12.87 -7.82
N LEU A 139 -18.54 -13.67 -8.88
CA LEU A 139 -18.83 -13.30 -10.26
C LEU A 139 -20.33 -12.96 -10.34
N ARG A 140 -20.68 -11.73 -9.97
CA ARG A 140 -21.96 -11.13 -10.33
C ARG A 140 -21.85 -10.73 -11.79
N ILE A 141 -22.26 -11.63 -12.67
CA ILE A 141 -22.65 -11.24 -14.02
C ILE A 141 -23.99 -10.52 -13.83
N GLU A 142 -23.98 -9.18 -13.90
CA GLU A 142 -25.20 -8.39 -13.97
C GLU A 142 -25.88 -8.64 -15.32
N GLY A 143 -26.70 -9.69 -15.38
CA GLY A 143 -27.77 -9.84 -16.35
C GLY A 143 -29.10 -9.77 -15.61
N GLU A 144 -30.00 -8.91 -16.06
CA GLU A 144 -31.36 -8.76 -15.51
C GLU A 144 -32.06 -10.12 -15.38
N GLY A 145 -32.27 -10.57 -14.16
CA GLY A 145 -32.99 -11.81 -13.86
C GLY A 145 -32.36 -12.52 -12.67
N GLY A 146 -33.02 -12.45 -11.51
CA GLY A 146 -32.59 -13.03 -10.25
C GLY A 146 -32.53 -14.56 -10.26
N VAL A 147 -31.61 -15.14 -11.02
CA VAL A 147 -31.34 -16.57 -11.09
C VAL A 147 -29.90 -16.80 -10.61
N VAL A 148 -29.76 -17.40 -9.44
CA VAL A 148 -28.47 -17.84 -8.92
C VAL A 148 -28.22 -19.25 -9.43
N PHE A 149 -27.18 -19.43 -10.27
CA PHE A 149 -26.72 -20.77 -10.67
C PHE A 149 -25.69 -21.28 -9.68
N ASN A 150 -26.06 -22.28 -8.89
CA ASN A 150 -25.08 -23.08 -8.16
C ASN A 150 -24.47 -24.08 -9.14
N VAL A 151 -23.36 -23.70 -9.78
CA VAL A 151 -22.61 -24.59 -10.65
C VAL A 151 -21.79 -25.54 -9.78
N ILE A 152 -22.18 -26.81 -9.75
CA ILE A 152 -21.37 -27.88 -9.16
C ILE A 152 -20.49 -28.43 -10.28
N VAL A 153 -19.18 -28.21 -10.17
CA VAL A 153 -18.20 -28.85 -11.07
C VAL A 153 -17.93 -30.26 -10.52
N PRO A 154 -18.20 -31.33 -11.28
CA PRO A 154 -17.82 -32.67 -10.86
C PRO A 154 -16.29 -32.76 -10.74
N PRO A 155 -15.75 -33.47 -9.73
CA PRO A 155 -14.33 -33.75 -9.70
C PRO A 155 -13.95 -34.55 -10.94
N GLU A 156 -12.84 -34.18 -11.59
CA GLU A 156 -12.30 -34.93 -12.72
C GLU A 156 -12.01 -36.36 -12.26
N THR A 157 -12.67 -37.35 -12.88
CA THR A 157 -12.34 -38.75 -12.64
C THR A 157 -10.91 -39.00 -13.12
N PRO A 158 -10.02 -39.59 -12.30
CA PRO A 158 -8.70 -39.98 -12.78
C PRO A 158 -8.87 -41.01 -13.90
N ARG A 159 -8.23 -40.76 -15.05
CA ARG A 159 -8.08 -41.74 -16.11
C ARG A 159 -7.47 -43.00 -15.51
N SER A 160 -8.24 -44.09 -15.47
CA SER A 160 -7.68 -45.43 -15.35
C SER A 160 -6.94 -45.73 -16.64
N GLU A 161 -5.61 -45.71 -16.57
CA GLU A 161 -4.73 -46.26 -17.59
C GLU A 161 -5.05 -47.75 -17.78
N ASP A 162 -5.17 -48.15 -19.04
CA ASP A 162 -5.15 -49.53 -19.52
C ASP A 162 -4.01 -50.33 -18.87
N GLU A 163 -4.30 -51.54 -18.40
CA GLU A 163 -3.34 -52.65 -18.49
C GLU A 163 -4.03 -54.02 -18.40
N THR A 164 -3.92 -54.77 -19.51
CA THR A 164 -4.05 -56.24 -19.73
C THR A 164 -5.43 -56.91 -19.81
#